data_AF-A0A103Y858-F1
#
_entry.id   AF-A0A103Y858-F1
#
_cell.length_a   1.000
_cell.length_b   1.000
_cell.length_c   1.000
_cell.angle_alpha   90.00
_cell.angle_beta   90.00
_cell.angle_gamma   90.00
#
_symmetry.space_group_name_H-M   'P 1'
#
loop_
_entity.id
_entity.type
_entity.pdbx_description
1 polymer ?
#
loop_
_entity_poly.entity_id
_entity_poly.type
_entity_poly.pdbx_seq_one_letter_code
_entity_poly.pdbx_strand_id
1 'polypeptide(L)'
;MENDSTLPKKWGFEGNSEFKPEPHTTIRGALNLLESNLNQSDNRPVIPMAHCDPSAFPCFNTTEIAADAIADAARSAKFNGPPPTVGILPARKAKGVQCRVVKESGGTQVQIGGEDGRDWNR
;
A
#
# COMPACT_ATOMS: atom_id res chain seq x y z
N MET A 1 14.92 -25.13 -50.14
CA MET A 1 15.17 -25.96 -48.94
C MET A 1 15.32 -25.02 -47.77
N GLU A 2 14.19 -24.60 -47.21
CA GLU A 2 14.15 -23.81 -45.98
C GLU A 2 13.94 -24.82 -44.84
N ASN A 3 14.89 -24.84 -43.90
CA ASN A 3 14.90 -25.74 -42.76
C ASN A 3 14.05 -25.11 -41.65
N ASP A 4 12.78 -25.51 -41.58
CA ASP A 4 11.87 -25.17 -40.49
C ASP A 4 12.34 -25.89 -39.21
N SER A 5 13.11 -25.16 -38.40
CA SER A 5 13.42 -25.58 -37.04
C SER A 5 12.18 -25.41 -36.16
N THR A 6 11.46 -26.51 -35.94
CA THR A 6 10.20 -26.64 -35.18
C THR A 6 10.37 -26.53 -33.65
N LEU A 7 11.27 -25.68 -33.17
CA LEU A 7 11.39 -25.44 -31.73
C LEU A 7 10.62 -24.16 -31.34
N PRO A 8 9.68 -24.22 -30.38
CA PRO A 8 9.00 -23.03 -29.90
C PRO A 8 10.02 -22.08 -29.28
N LYS A 9 10.05 -20.85 -29.78
CA LYS A 9 10.94 -19.78 -29.31
C LYS A 9 10.58 -19.42 -27.87
N LYS A 10 11.23 -20.08 -26.91
CA LYS A 10 11.04 -19.82 -25.48
C LYS A 10 11.78 -18.54 -25.11
N TRP A 11 11.07 -17.59 -24.50
CA TRP A 11 11.69 -16.39 -23.95
C TRP A 11 12.55 -16.77 -22.74
N GLY A 12 13.87 -16.54 -22.82
CA GLY A 12 14.87 -16.92 -21.83
C GLY A 12 14.99 -15.92 -20.67
N PHE A 13 13.85 -15.46 -20.12
CA PHE A 13 13.87 -14.66 -18.89
C PHE A 13 14.21 -15.59 -17.72
N GLU A 14 15.50 -15.76 -17.46
CA GLU A 14 16.01 -16.48 -16.30
C GLU A 14 16.61 -15.46 -15.32
N GLY A 15 16.25 -15.58 -14.05
CA GLY A 15 16.85 -14.75 -13.00
C GLY A 15 18.34 -15.07 -12.87
N ASN A 16 19.16 -14.06 -12.58
CA ASN A 16 20.58 -14.28 -12.36
C ASN A 16 20.80 -15.24 -11.18
N SER A 17 21.24 -16.47 -11.47
CA SER A 17 21.49 -17.53 -10.48
C SER A 17 22.72 -17.27 -9.60
N GLU A 18 23.60 -16.35 -10.01
CA GLU A 18 24.75 -15.89 -9.23
C GLU A 18 24.34 -14.90 -8.13
N PHE A 19 23.23 -14.19 -8.33
CA PHE A 19 22.68 -13.28 -7.32
C PHE A 19 21.64 -14.00 -6.46
N LYS A 20 22.14 -14.83 -5.54
CA LYS A 20 21.32 -15.32 -4.41
C LYS A 20 21.53 -14.35 -3.25
N PRO A 21 20.64 -13.37 -3.03
CA PRO A 21 20.74 -12.53 -1.86
C PRO A 21 20.65 -13.44 -0.63
N GLU A 22 21.68 -13.41 0.20
CA GLU A 22 21.68 -14.08 1.48
C GLU A 22 20.45 -13.64 2.27
N PRO A 23 19.58 -14.56 2.74
CA PRO A 23 18.26 -14.22 3.27
C PRO A 23 18.34 -13.21 4.42
N HIS A 24 19.40 -13.28 5.24
CA HIS A 24 19.61 -12.39 6.38
C HIS A 24 20.01 -10.95 6.02
N THR A 25 20.28 -10.63 4.75
CA THR A 25 20.67 -9.27 4.32
C THR A 25 19.48 -8.39 3.96
N THR A 26 18.27 -8.95 3.89
CA THR A 26 17.04 -8.21 3.55
C THR A 26 16.08 -8.17 4.74
N ILE A 27 15.29 -7.10 4.85
CA ILE A 27 14.21 -6.99 5.87
C ILE A 27 13.26 -8.18 5.76
N ARG A 28 12.91 -8.59 4.54
CA ARG A 28 12.03 -9.75 4.29
C ARG A 28 12.66 -11.04 4.77
N GLY A 29 13.93 -11.31 4.49
CA GLY A 29 14.53 -12.58 4.91
C GLY A 29 14.88 -12.62 6.40
N ALA A 30 15.15 -11.48 7.05
CA ALA A 30 15.18 -11.39 8.51
C ALA A 30 13.80 -11.71 9.14
N LEU A 31 12.71 -11.18 8.57
CA LEU A 31 11.35 -11.52 8.98
C LEU A 31 11.07 -13.03 8.82
N ASN A 32 11.37 -13.60 7.65
CA ASN A 32 11.15 -15.03 7.39
C ASN A 32 11.92 -15.93 8.36
N LEU A 33 13.14 -15.52 8.76
CA LEU A 33 13.93 -16.24 9.77
C LEU A 33 13.24 -16.19 11.13
N LEU A 34 12.70 -15.04 11.55
CA LEU A 34 11.98 -14.94 12.82
C LEU A 34 10.70 -15.78 12.78
N GLU A 35 9.94 -15.73 11.68
CA GLU A 35 8.72 -16.49 11.49
C GLU A 35 8.97 -18.01 11.49
N SER A 36 10.07 -18.48 10.89
CA SER A 36 10.41 -19.92 10.87
C SER A 36 10.84 -20.48 12.23
N ASN A 37 11.25 -19.62 13.16
CA ASN A 37 11.64 -20.00 14.52
C ASN A 37 10.49 -19.88 15.54
N LEU A 38 9.26 -19.55 15.10
CA LEU A 38 8.10 -19.50 15.97
C LEU A 38 7.69 -20.90 16.42
N ASN A 39 7.38 -21.04 17.72
CA ASN A 39 6.88 -22.29 18.26
C ASN A 39 5.43 -22.53 17.79
N GLN A 40 5.24 -23.57 16.98
CA GLN A 40 3.90 -23.95 16.47
C GLN A 40 2.94 -24.43 17.56
N SER A 41 3.46 -24.81 18.74
CA SER A 41 2.64 -25.21 19.90
C SER A 41 2.22 -24.03 20.78
N ASP A 42 2.72 -22.82 20.51
CA ASP A 42 2.33 -21.60 21.21
C ASP A 42 1.09 -20.98 20.55
N ASN A 43 0.04 -20.77 21.34
CA ASN A 43 -1.23 -20.21 20.87
C ASN A 43 -1.29 -18.67 20.98
N ARG A 44 -0.22 -18.02 21.47
CA ARG A 44 -0.19 -16.56 21.54
C ARG A 44 -0.22 -15.95 20.14
N PRO A 45 -0.98 -14.87 19.92
CA PRO A 45 -1.03 -14.20 18.63
C PRO A 45 0.34 -13.59 18.30
N VAL A 46 0.83 -13.87 17.10
CA VAL A 46 2.07 -13.28 16.56
C VAL A 46 1.77 -11.87 16.09
N ILE A 47 2.52 -10.88 16.60
CA ILE A 47 2.39 -9.49 16.16
C ILE A 47 3.15 -9.33 14.84
N PRO A 48 2.50 -8.96 13.72
CA PRO A 48 3.17 -8.77 12.45
C PRO A 48 4.19 -7.61 12.55
N MET A 49 5.46 -7.89 12.31
CA MET A 49 6.55 -6.91 12.52
C MET A 49 6.84 -6.03 11.29
N ALA A 50 6.53 -6.50 10.09
CA ALA A 50 6.90 -5.85 8.84
C ALA A 50 5.70 -5.71 7.90
N HIS A 51 4.62 -5.13 8.42
CA HIS A 51 3.47 -4.80 7.61
C HIS A 51 3.60 -3.36 7.09
N CYS A 52 3.82 -3.20 5.78
CA CYS A 52 3.98 -1.88 5.15
C CYS A 52 2.63 -1.20 4.82
N ASP A 53 1.54 -1.97 4.76
CA ASP A 53 0.23 -1.47 4.37
C ASP A 53 -0.67 -1.23 5.61
N PRO A 54 -0.95 0.03 5.97
CA PRO A 54 -1.79 0.31 7.14
C PRO A 54 -3.19 -0.31 7.03
N SER A 55 -3.70 -0.58 5.81
CA SER A 55 -5.05 -1.14 5.61
C SER A 55 -5.25 -2.56 6.14
N ALA A 56 -4.17 -3.29 6.44
CA ALA A 56 -4.29 -4.61 7.07
C ALA A 56 -4.79 -4.54 8.52
N PHE A 57 -4.78 -3.36 9.12
CA PHE A 57 -5.34 -3.13 10.45
C PHE A 57 -6.75 -2.54 10.30
N PRO A 58 -7.80 -3.19 10.84
CA PRO A 58 -9.19 -2.71 10.69
C PRO A 58 -9.47 -1.31 11.24
N CYS A 59 -8.57 -0.76 12.05
CA CYS A 59 -8.65 0.62 12.56
C CYS A 59 -8.14 1.67 11.58
N PHE A 60 -7.50 1.28 10.48
CA PHE A 60 -7.06 2.17 9.42
C PHE A 60 -8.00 2.05 8.22
N ASN A 61 -9.14 2.74 8.31
CA ASN A 61 -10.07 2.86 7.20
C ASN A 61 -9.89 4.21 6.49
N THR A 62 -10.17 4.22 5.19
CA THR A 62 -10.34 5.46 4.45
C THR A 62 -11.53 6.23 5.02
N THR A 63 -11.51 7.56 4.93
CA THR A 63 -12.63 8.37 5.43
C THR A 63 -13.81 8.30 4.48
N GLU A 64 -15.03 8.41 5.02
CA GLU A 64 -16.26 8.40 4.23
C GLU A 64 -16.25 9.51 3.16
N ILE A 65 -15.72 10.68 3.49
CA ILE A 65 -15.56 11.81 2.54
C ILE A 65 -14.73 11.40 1.31
N ALA A 66 -13.65 10.64 1.51
CA ALA A 66 -12.82 10.17 0.41
C ALA A 66 -13.56 9.12 -0.44
N ALA A 67 -14.30 8.21 0.20
CA ALA A 67 -15.11 7.20 -0.49
C ALA A 67 -16.22 7.84 -1.33
N ASP A 68 -16.94 8.82 -0.79
CA ASP A 68 -18.00 9.55 -1.47
C ASP A 68 -17.46 10.37 -2.64
N ALA A 69 -16.32 11.05 -2.46
CA ALA A 69 -15.68 11.80 -3.54
C ALA A 69 -15.28 10.89 -4.72
N ILE A 70 -14.82 9.67 -4.45
CA ILE A 70 -14.52 8.67 -5.50
C ILE A 70 -15.81 8.23 -6.19
N ALA A 71 -16.88 7.95 -5.42
CA ALA A 71 -18.17 7.54 -5.97
C ALA A 71 -18.77 8.63 -6.88
N ASP A 72 -18.71 9.88 -6.47
CA ASP A 72 -19.20 11.02 -7.25
C ASP A 72 -18.35 11.29 -8.49
N ALA A 73 -17.02 11.18 -8.38
CA ALA A 73 -16.13 11.24 -9.54
C ALA A 73 -16.49 10.16 -10.57
N ALA A 74 -16.69 8.92 -10.13
CA ALA A 74 -17.08 7.80 -10.99
C ALA A 74 -18.46 8.03 -11.64
N ARG A 75 -19.48 8.40 -10.87
CA ARG A 75 -20.83 8.69 -11.39
C ARG A 75 -20.84 9.85 -12.39
N SER A 76 -20.00 10.87 -12.18
CA SER A 76 -19.94 12.04 -13.06
C SER A 76 -19.45 11.73 -14.47
N ALA A 77 -18.70 10.65 -14.66
CA ALA A 77 -18.01 10.29 -15.90
C ALA A 77 -17.04 11.36 -16.45
N LYS A 78 -16.77 12.44 -15.71
CA LYS A 78 -15.93 13.57 -16.13
C LYS A 78 -14.43 13.26 -16.11
N PHE A 79 -14.03 12.20 -15.42
CA PHE A 79 -12.63 11.87 -15.15
C PHE A 79 -12.17 10.54 -15.78
N ASN A 80 -12.90 10.03 -16.77
CA ASN A 80 -12.60 8.73 -17.40
C ASN A 80 -11.55 8.81 -18.52
N GLY A 81 -11.16 10.02 -18.94
CA GLY A 81 -10.15 10.24 -19.96
C GLY A 81 -8.71 10.19 -19.42
N PRO A 82 -7.70 10.07 -20.30
CA PRO A 82 -6.31 10.12 -19.89
C PRO A 82 -5.99 11.49 -19.24
N PRO A 83 -5.44 11.52 -18.02
CA PRO A 83 -5.08 12.78 -17.37
C PRO A 83 -3.80 13.37 -18.00
N PRO A 84 -3.54 14.68 -17.84
CA PRO A 84 -2.22 15.25 -18.12
C PRO A 84 -1.15 14.55 -17.27
N THR A 85 0.11 14.54 -17.74
CA THR A 85 1.25 13.90 -17.05
C THR A 85 1.43 14.40 -15.61
N VAL A 86 1.06 15.65 -15.35
CA VAL A 86 1.15 16.31 -14.03
C VAL A 86 -0.16 16.20 -13.23
N GLY A 87 -1.10 15.34 -13.64
CA GLY A 87 -2.44 15.23 -13.06
C GLY A 87 -3.39 16.36 -13.48
N ILE A 88 -4.59 16.36 -12.91
CA ILE A 88 -5.61 17.39 -13.18
C ILE A 88 -5.38 18.64 -12.32
N LEU A 89 -5.65 19.83 -12.88
CA LEU A 89 -5.43 21.11 -12.19
C LEU A 89 -6.20 21.23 -10.87
N PRO A 90 -7.48 20.79 -10.75
CA PRO A 90 -8.20 20.85 -9.48
C PRO A 90 -7.51 20.06 -8.37
N ALA A 91 -7.01 18.85 -8.66
CA ALA A 91 -6.31 18.02 -7.68
C ALA A 91 -4.98 18.64 -7.22
N ARG A 92 -4.24 19.30 -8.12
CA ARG A 92 -2.98 20.00 -7.75
C ARG A 92 -3.18 21.26 -6.91
N LYS A 93 -4.32 21.92 -7.05
CA LYS A 93 -4.66 23.14 -6.29
C LYS A 93 -5.26 22.83 -4.92
N ALA A 94 -5.76 21.61 -4.72
CA ALA A 94 -6.20 21.17 -3.40
C ALA A 94 -4.99 21.14 -2.46
N LYS A 95 -5.02 21.95 -1.40
CA LYS A 95 -3.95 21.94 -0.40
C LYS A 95 -4.11 20.68 0.48
N GLY A 96 -2.98 20.12 0.88
CA GLY A 96 -2.90 18.80 1.50
C GLY A 96 -3.84 18.63 2.69
N VAL A 97 -4.61 17.56 2.65
CA VAL A 97 -5.39 17.07 3.79
C VAL A 97 -4.42 16.65 4.89
N GLN A 98 -4.48 17.29 6.06
CA GLN A 98 -3.61 16.93 7.18
C GLN A 98 -4.28 15.83 8.02
N CYS A 99 -3.71 14.63 7.99
CA CYS A 99 -4.15 13.52 8.81
C CYS A 99 -3.37 13.51 10.14
N ARG A 100 -4.09 13.52 11.27
CA ARG A 100 -3.54 13.30 12.60
C ARG A 100 -4.06 11.99 13.15
N VAL A 101 -3.15 11.10 13.54
CA VAL A 101 -3.51 9.88 14.28
C VAL A 101 -3.59 10.23 15.75
N VAL A 102 -4.76 10.08 16.36
CA VAL A 102 -5.01 10.33 17.79
C VAL A 102 -5.33 8.99 18.45
N LYS A 103 -4.70 8.73 19.60
CA LYS A 103 -4.96 7.53 20.41
C LYS A 103 -5.85 7.93 21.58
N GLU A 104 -7.09 7.47 21.59
CA GLU A 104 -8.04 7.68 22.68
C GLU A 104 -8.24 6.38 23.47
N SER A 105 -8.81 6.47 24.66
CA SER A 105 -9.06 5.34 25.57
C SER A 105 -9.94 4.23 24.98
N GLY A 106 -10.64 4.49 23.86
CA GLY A 106 -11.46 3.53 23.12
C GLY A 106 -10.89 3.03 21.79
N GLY A 107 -9.68 3.46 21.37
CA GLY A 107 -9.07 3.04 20.11
C GLY A 107 -8.22 4.12 19.43
N THR A 108 -7.61 3.77 18.30
CA THR A 108 -6.89 4.73 17.44
C THR A 108 -7.85 5.33 16.45
N GLN A 109 -8.01 6.65 16.47
CA GLN A 109 -8.84 7.42 15.54
C GLN A 109 -7.93 8.21 14.60
N VAL A 110 -8.24 8.22 13.31
CA VAL A 110 -7.58 9.10 12.34
C VAL A 110 -8.48 10.30 12.14
N GLN A 111 -8.03 11.46 12.64
CA GLN A 111 -8.75 12.70 12.45
C GLN A 111 -8.18 13.44 11.23
N ILE A 112 -9.07 13.98 10.40
CA ILE A 112 -8.71 14.74 9.20
C ILE A 112 -9.08 16.21 9.41
N GLY A 113 -8.09 17.10 9.33
CA GLY A 113 -8.29 18.55 9.47
C GLY A 113 -8.12 19.28 8.14
N GLY A 114 -8.95 20.31 7.93
CA GLY A 114 -8.77 21.33 6.89
C GLY A 114 -7.64 22.32 7.23
N GLU A 115 -7.25 23.13 6.23
CA GLU A 115 -6.03 23.98 6.17
C GLU A 115 -5.73 24.89 7.37
N ASP A 116 -6.67 25.11 8.29
CA ASP A 116 -6.54 26.16 9.27
C ASP A 116 -5.75 25.73 10.52
N GLY A 117 -5.46 24.44 10.71
CA GLY A 117 -4.57 23.91 11.76
C GLY A 117 -4.93 24.32 13.21
N ARG A 118 -6.04 25.03 13.42
CA ARG A 118 -6.35 25.77 14.65
C ARG A 118 -7.47 25.16 15.50
N ASP A 119 -8.08 24.07 15.05
CA ASP A 119 -9.26 23.50 15.75
C ASP A 119 -9.07 22.04 16.20
N TRP A 120 -7.84 21.66 16.54
CA TRP A 120 -7.53 20.35 17.10
C TRP A 120 -7.75 20.25 18.63
N ASN A 121 -8.25 21.33 19.26
CA ASN A 121 -8.44 21.47 20.70
C ASN A 121 -9.86 21.98 21.02
N ARG A 122 -10.89 21.20 20.70
CA ARG A 122 -12.19 21.31 21.35
C ARG A 122 -12.66 19.94 21.82
#